data_AF-A0A9D5VBD6-F1
#
_entry.id   AF-A0A9D5VBD6-F1
#
_cell.length_a   1.000
_cell.length_b   1.000
_cell.length_c   1.000
_cell.angle_alpha   90.00
_cell.angle_beta   90.00
_cell.angle_gamma   90.00
#
_symmetry.space_group_name_H-M   'P 1'
#
loop_
_entity.id
_entity.type
_entity.pdbx_description
1 polymer ?
#
loop_
_entity_poly.entity_id
_entity_poly.type
_entity_poly.pdbx_seq_one_letter_code
_entity_poly.pdbx_strand_id
1 'polypeptide(L)' 'MDTQDLEVMATELLQSFENGELERHEVHERLRQTLDQMRAFGMPLPEDLVALEEELAREFVGEAGDIDMEGDGEGDGD' A
#
# COMPACT_ATOMS: atom_id res chain seq x y z
N MET A 1 -7.75 -9.95 -21.40
CA MET A 1 -6.81 -8.97 -20.84
C MET A 1 -5.45 -9.47 -21.20
N ASP A 2 -4.78 -8.71 -22.04
CA ASP A 2 -3.43 -9.01 -22.49
C ASP A 2 -2.46 -8.45 -21.45
N THR A 3 -1.23 -8.96 -21.42
CA THR A 3 -0.21 -8.52 -20.44
C THR A 3 0.06 -7.02 -20.53
N GLN A 4 -0.06 -6.45 -21.73
CA GLN A 4 0.08 -5.01 -21.96
C GLN A 4 -1.06 -4.19 -21.35
N ASP A 5 -2.28 -4.72 -21.26
CA ASP A 5 -3.38 -4.04 -20.57
C ASP A 5 -3.09 -3.92 -19.06
N LEU A 6 -2.46 -4.95 -18.47
CA LEU A 6 -2.08 -4.95 -17.05
C LEU A 6 -0.97 -3.93 -16.76
N GLU A 7 0.00 -3.77 -17.65
CA GLU A 7 1.04 -2.73 -17.53
C GLU A 7 0.46 -1.31 -17.65
N VAL A 8 -0.49 -1.10 -18.55
CA VAL A 8 -1.19 0.19 -18.68
C VAL A 8 -2.00 0.49 -17.43
N MET A 9 -2.81 -0.47 -16.94
CA MET A 9 -3.59 -0.28 -15.71
C MET A 9 -2.71 -0.01 -14.49
N ALA A 10 -1.56 -0.68 -14.38
CA ALA A 10 -0.59 -0.43 -13.33
C ALA A 10 -0.02 0.99 -13.39
N THR A 11 0.34 1.45 -14.59
CA THR A 11 0.91 2.80 -14.80
C THR A 11 -0.13 3.89 -14.54
N GLU A 12 -1.36 3.71 -15.01
CA GLU A 12 -2.46 4.65 -14.74
C GLU A 12 -2.76 4.75 -13.24
N LEU A 13 -2.73 3.61 -12.53
CA LEU A 13 -2.95 3.61 -11.08
C LEU A 13 -1.88 4.42 -10.33
N LEU A 14 -0.62 4.27 -10.73
CA LEU A 14 0.50 5.05 -10.17
C LEU A 14 0.30 6.54 -10.44
N GLN A 15 -0.05 6.92 -11.67
CA GLN A 15 -0.30 8.32 -12.03
C GLN A 15 -1.48 8.92 -11.24
N SER A 16 -2.58 8.18 -11.08
CA SER A 16 -3.72 8.64 -10.29
C SER A 16 -3.38 8.82 -8.81
N PHE A 17 -2.47 8.00 -8.26
CA PHE A 17 -1.94 8.20 -6.91
C PHE A 17 -1.04 9.45 -6.84
N GLU A 18 -0.10 9.63 -7.77
CA GLU A 18 0.78 10.81 -7.81
C GLU A 18 0.00 12.12 -7.97
N ASN A 19 -1.11 12.10 -8.71
CA ASN A 19 -2.00 13.26 -8.87
C ASN A 19 -2.91 13.51 -7.65
N GLY A 20 -2.93 12.60 -6.66
CA GLY A 20 -3.82 12.68 -5.50
C GLY A 20 -5.31 12.54 -5.84
N GLU A 21 -5.64 11.96 -6.99
CA GLU A 21 -7.03 11.77 -7.43
C GLU A 21 -7.72 10.61 -6.71
N LEU A 22 -6.94 9.66 -6.20
CA LEU A 22 -7.45 8.47 -5.50
C LEU A 22 -7.07 8.50 -4.02
N GLU A 23 -8.01 8.10 -3.16
CA GLU A 23 -7.72 7.89 -1.75
C GLU A 23 -6.74 6.74 -1.56
N ARG A 24 -5.84 6.87 -0.57
CA ARG A 24 -4.83 5.86 -0.22
C ARG A 24 -5.42 4.45 -0.07
N HIS A 25 -6.65 4.37 0.46
CA HIS A 25 -7.34 3.10 0.66
C HIS A 25 -7.76 2.48 -0.67
N GLU A 26 -8.32 3.30 -1.56
CA GLU A 26 -8.77 2.85 -2.88
C GLU A 26 -7.58 2.49 -3.78
N VAL A 27 -6.45 3.21 -3.66
CA VAL A 27 -5.21 2.85 -4.34
C VAL A 27 -4.69 1.52 -3.83
N HIS A 28 -4.62 1.30 -2.51
CA HIS A 28 -4.17 0.04 -1.93
C HIS A 28 -4.99 -1.16 -2.43
N GLU A 29 -6.32 -1.03 -2.44
CA GLU A 29 -7.22 -2.11 -2.86
C GLU A 29 -7.07 -2.44 -4.36
N ARG A 30 -7.02 -1.41 -5.21
CA ARG A 30 -6.79 -1.58 -6.65
C ARG A 30 -5.40 -2.12 -6.96
N LEU A 31 -4.37 -1.62 -6.28
CA LEU A 31 -2.98 -2.05 -6.43
C LEU A 31 -2.86 -3.53 -6.09
N ARG A 32 -3.43 -3.94 -4.95
CA ARG A 32 -3.49 -5.34 -4.55
C ARG A 32 -4.20 -6.21 -5.58
N GLN A 33 -5.34 -5.80 -6.13
CA GLN A 33 -6.05 -6.56 -7.17
C GLN A 33 -5.22 -6.70 -8.46
N THR A 34 -4.56 -5.63 -8.89
CA THR A 34 -3.67 -5.65 -10.07
C THR A 34 -2.48 -6.57 -9.85
N LEU A 35 -1.84 -6.48 -8.68
CA LEU A 35 -0.73 -7.35 -8.28
C LEU A 35 -1.17 -8.82 -8.22
N ASP A 36 -2.33 -9.11 -7.63
CA ASP A 36 -2.86 -10.48 -7.52
C ASP A 36 -3.16 -11.07 -8.90
N GLN A 37 -3.74 -10.28 -9.82
CA GLN A 37 -3.91 -10.66 -11.22
C GLN A 37 -2.57 -10.93 -11.91
N MET A 38 -1.62 -9.99 -11.85
CA MET A 38 -0.28 -10.18 -12.46
C MET A 38 0.39 -11.46 -11.96
N ARG A 39 0.27 -11.73 -10.65
CA ARG A 39 0.79 -12.95 -10.02
C ARG A 39 0.05 -14.20 -10.49
N ALA A 40 -1.28 -14.14 -10.64
CA ALA A 40 -2.10 -15.23 -11.17
C ALA A 40 -1.79 -15.54 -12.65
N PHE A 41 -1.42 -14.52 -13.44
CA PHE A 41 -0.93 -14.67 -14.80
C PHE A 41 0.53 -15.16 -14.89
N GLY A 42 1.24 -15.27 -13.75
CA GLY A 42 2.63 -15.71 -13.70
C GLY A 42 3.64 -14.65 -14.15
N MET A 43 3.24 -13.36 -14.14
CA MET A 43 4.13 -12.25 -14.46
C MET A 43 4.95 -11.82 -13.24
N PRO A 44 6.20 -11.37 -13.45
CA PRO A 44 6.95 -10.70 -12.40
C PRO A 44 6.23 -9.39 -12.04
N LEU A 45 6.02 -9.16 -10.74
CA LEU A 45 5.41 -7.92 -10.28
C LEU A 45 6.45 -6.81 -10.35
N PRO A 46 6.12 -5.63 -10.91
CA PRO A 46 7.05 -4.52 -10.97
C PRO A 46 7.35 -3.99 -9.56
N GLU A 47 8.62 -3.71 -9.31
CA GLU A 47 9.12 -3.25 -8.00
C GLU A 47 8.49 -1.92 -7.59
N ASP A 48 8.21 -1.03 -8.54
CA ASP A 48 7.55 0.25 -8.30
C ASP A 48 6.15 0.10 -7.65
N LEU A 49 5.36 -0.88 -8.08
CA LEU A 49 4.02 -1.12 -7.50
C LEU A 49 4.11 -1.78 -6.12
N VAL A 50 5.08 -2.67 -5.91
CA VAL A 50 5.29 -3.30 -4.60
C VAL A 50 5.77 -2.27 -3.59
N ALA A 51 6.71 -1.41 -3.99
CA ALA A 51 7.16 -0.30 -3.16
C ALA A 51 6.00 0.65 -2.81
N LEU A 52 5.13 0.96 -3.77
CA LEU A 52 3.95 1.79 -3.53
C LEU A 52 2.98 1.15 -2.51
N GLU A 53 2.75 -0.16 -2.60
CA GLU A 53 1.90 -0.90 -1.65
C GLU A 53 2.48 -0.87 -0.24
N GLU A 54 3.79 -1.09 -0.13
CA GLU A 54 4.50 -1.01 1.16
C GLU A 54 4.49 0.40 1.75
N GLU A 55 4.67 1.45 0.93
CA GLU A 55 4.59 2.84 1.40
C GLU A 55 3.18 3.19 1.89
N LEU A 56 2.15 2.84 1.12
CA LEU A 56 0.75 2.99 1.51
C LEU A 56 0.48 2.24 2.82
N ALA A 57 0.82 0.95 2.88
CA ALA A 57 0.61 0.12 4.05
C ALA A 57 1.35 0.66 5.28
N ARG A 58 2.56 1.20 5.09
CA ARG A 58 3.34 1.83 6.16
C ARG A 58 2.72 3.14 6.65
N GLU A 59 2.15 3.96 5.78
CA GLU A 59 1.36 5.13 6.22
C GLU A 59 0.10 4.70 6.99
N PHE A 60 -0.61 3.65 6.56
CA PHE A 60 -1.76 3.11 7.27
C PHE A 60 -1.41 2.52 8.65
N VAL A 61 -0.30 1.78 8.75
CA VAL A 61 0.18 1.20 10.01
C VAL A 61 0.81 2.25 10.92
N GLY A 62 1.49 3.25 10.34
CA GLY A 62 2.12 4.35 11.07
C GLY A 62 1.11 5.25 11.79
N GLU A 63 -0.04 5.52 11.19
CA GLU A 63 -1.13 6.27 11.84
C GLU A 63 -1.73 5.50 13.04
N ALA A 64 -1.74 4.15 12.99
CA ALA A 64 -2.19 3.31 14.10
C ALA A 64 -1.11 3.06 15.17
N GLY A 65 0.15 3.46 14.91
CA GLY A 65 1.32 3.18 15.73
C GLY A 65 1.72 4.29 16.71
N ASP A 66 1.10 5.47 16.65
CA ASP A 66 1.28 6.55 17.64
C ASP A 66 0.26 6.40 18.80
N ILE A 67 0.00 5.16 19.21
CA ILE A 67 -0.71 4.85 20.45
C ILE A 67 -0.07 3.60 21.04
N ASP A 68 1.01 3.81 21.79
CA ASP A 68 1.46 3.06 22.97
C ASP A 68 3.00 3.10 23.08
N MET A 69 3.50 4.01 23.93
CA MET A 69 4.18 3.62 25.18
C MET A 69 4.51 4.86 26.01
N GLU A 70 3.49 5.48 26.60
CA GLU A 70 3.66 6.27 27.83
C GLU A 70 3.03 5.47 28.99
N GLY A 71 3.54 4.25 29.16
CA GLY A 71 3.36 3.48 30.39
C GLY A 71 4.37 4.00 31.39
N ASP A 72 4.06 5.16 31.99
CA ASP A 72 4.72 5.63 33.20
C ASP A 72 4.41 4.61 34.30
N GLY A 73 5.34 3.67 34.47
CA GLY A 73 5.34 2.72 35.56
C GLY A 73 5.74 3.46 36.82
N GLU A 74 4.84 4.27 37.37
CA GLU A 74 4.98 4.84 38.71
C GLU A 74 4.78 3.71 39.72
N GLY A 75 5.88 3.02 40.00
CA GLY A 75 6.04 2.08 41.10
C GLY A 75 6.48 2.83 42.34
N ASP A 76 5.56 3.54 42.99
CA ASP A 76 5.75 4.16 44.30
C ASP A 76 4.60 3.71 45.20
N GLY A 77 4.82 2.80 46.16
CA GLY A 77 5.00 3.13 47.59
C GLY A 77 3.63 3.19 48.29
N ASP A 78 3.29 2.51 49.38
CA ASP A 78 3.96 1.91 50.54
C ASP A 78 3.05 0.79 51.09
#